data_AF-A0A5J4W0C3-F1
#
_entry.id   AF-A0A5J4W0C3-F1
#
_cell.length_a   1.000
_cell.length_b   1.000
_cell.length_c   1.000
_cell.angle_alpha   90.00
_cell.angle_beta   90.00
_cell.angle_gamma   90.00
#
_symmetry.space_group_name_H-M   'P 1'
#
loop_
_entity.id
_entity.type
_entity.pdbx_description
1 polymer ?
#
loop_
_entity_poly.entity_id
_entity_poly.type
_entity_poly.pdbx_seq_one_letter_code
_entity_poly.pdbx_strand_id
1 'polypeptide(L)'
;MNQKFNAIGETKGPLPRNPILPCPDDVQVEGETFTNVSDNKSVILFDQLISKGIVRFEVLGVSSLCEVGIADESVRFGRNEQPEAISAEKLVRFMHFGWFKHFGNWVKKNYKPFKNTDRVTLELNMDSNPRTLSFFVNDEEQKLYVVNVPPAVRFWVFLCGKFESFKILKFESVSSPVANNGFLSRKCKWGNRWE
;
A
#
# COMPACT_ATOMS: atom_id res chain seq x y z
N MET A 1 -5.46 32.24 14.10
CA MET A 1 -6.21 31.57 13.01
C MET A 1 -5.16 30.93 12.11
N ASN A 2 -4.74 29.70 12.41
CA ASN A 2 -3.61 29.07 11.73
C ASN A 2 -4.14 28.10 10.67
N GLN A 3 -4.05 28.51 9.40
CA GLN A 3 -4.17 27.59 8.27
C GLN A 3 -3.07 26.54 8.40
N LYS A 4 -3.45 25.29 8.69
CA LYS A 4 -2.59 24.15 8.44
C LYS A 4 -2.47 24.02 6.92
N PHE A 5 -1.34 24.41 6.36
CA PHE A 5 -0.98 24.01 5.01
C PHE A 5 -0.81 22.49 5.04
N ASN A 6 -1.80 21.78 4.48
CA ASN A 6 -1.60 20.38 4.14
C ASN A 6 -0.56 20.36 3.01
N ALA A 7 0.66 19.91 3.32
CA ALA A 7 1.67 19.73 2.30
C ALA A 7 1.20 18.63 1.34
N ILE A 8 0.78 19.04 0.14
CA ILE A 8 0.50 18.15 -0.98
C ILE A 8 1.71 18.31 -1.90
N GLY A 9 2.49 17.24 -2.11
CA GLY A 9 3.55 17.27 -3.11
C GLY A 9 2.93 17.57 -4.47
N GLU A 10 3.54 18.45 -5.26
CA GLU A 10 2.96 18.80 -6.57
C GLU A 10 2.92 17.57 -7.47
N THR A 11 1.77 17.30 -8.08
CA THR A 11 1.60 16.14 -8.96
C THR A 11 2.38 16.34 -10.27
N LYS A 12 3.14 15.32 -10.65
CA LYS A 12 3.81 15.21 -11.96
C LYS A 12 2.92 14.49 -12.99
N GLY A 13 1.81 13.92 -12.56
CA GLY A 13 0.83 13.27 -13.43
C GLY A 13 0.43 11.85 -12.98
N PRO A 14 -0.70 11.36 -13.50
CA PRO A 14 -1.22 10.04 -13.17
C PRO A 14 -0.36 8.91 -13.77
N LEU A 15 -0.32 7.78 -13.09
CA LEU A 15 0.29 6.54 -13.56
C LEU A 15 -0.78 5.55 -14.06
N PRO A 16 -0.44 4.66 -15.02
CA PRO A 16 -1.33 3.58 -15.43
C PRO A 16 -1.69 2.68 -14.25
N ARG A 17 -2.98 2.35 -14.11
CA ARG A 17 -3.51 1.54 -13.00
C ARG A 17 -3.63 0.06 -13.30
N ASN A 18 -3.18 -0.41 -14.47
CA ASN A 18 -3.36 -1.76 -15.00
C ASN A 18 -3.35 -2.85 -13.90
N PRO A 19 -4.53 -3.31 -13.45
CA PRO A 19 -4.61 -4.27 -12.36
C PRO A 19 -4.31 -5.68 -12.91
N ILE A 20 -3.53 -6.44 -12.15
CA ILE A 20 -3.28 -7.85 -12.38
C ILE A 20 -4.18 -8.60 -11.39
N LEU A 21 -5.33 -9.05 -11.89
CA LEU A 21 -6.28 -9.85 -11.14
C LEU A 21 -5.83 -11.32 -11.15
N PRO A 22 -5.76 -12.01 -10.01
CA PRO A 22 -5.47 -13.45 -9.98
C PRO A 22 -6.54 -14.28 -10.72
N CYS A 23 -7.79 -13.82 -10.70
CA CYS A 23 -8.92 -14.39 -11.43
C CYS A 23 -9.93 -13.27 -11.73
N PRO A 24 -10.19 -12.92 -13.00
CA PRO A 24 -11.16 -11.89 -13.36
C PRO A 24 -12.60 -12.18 -12.89
N ASP A 25 -12.98 -13.45 -12.74
CA ASP A 25 -14.33 -13.84 -12.29
C ASP A 25 -14.58 -13.54 -10.80
N ASP A 26 -13.51 -13.36 -10.01
CA ASP A 26 -13.61 -13.15 -8.56
C ASP A 26 -13.70 -11.66 -8.19
N VAL A 27 -13.29 -10.76 -9.09
CA VAL A 27 -13.23 -9.32 -8.83
C VAL A 27 -13.96 -8.54 -9.90
N GLN A 28 -15.07 -7.90 -9.51
CA GLN A 28 -15.76 -6.93 -10.34
C GLN A 28 -15.06 -5.57 -10.26
N VAL A 29 -14.85 -4.96 -11.42
CA VAL A 29 -14.22 -3.64 -11.55
C VAL A 29 -15.21 -2.67 -12.18
N GLU A 30 -15.61 -1.64 -11.44
CA GLU A 30 -16.51 -0.58 -11.89
C GLU A 30 -15.82 0.78 -11.78
N GLY A 31 -15.29 1.25 -12.91
CA GLY A 31 -14.44 2.44 -12.94
C GLY A 31 -13.19 2.23 -12.11
N GLU A 32 -13.08 2.95 -10.99
CA GLU A 32 -11.94 2.86 -10.06
C GLU A 32 -12.23 1.98 -8.83
N THR A 33 -13.42 1.39 -8.76
CA THR A 33 -13.86 0.56 -7.63
C THR A 33 -13.67 -0.91 -7.95
N PHE A 34 -13.03 -1.63 -7.03
CA PHE A 34 -12.77 -3.06 -7.11
C PHE A 34 -13.55 -3.74 -5.99
N THR A 35 -14.37 -4.73 -6.34
CA THR A 35 -15.21 -5.46 -5.39
C THR A 35 -14.99 -6.96 -5.58
N ASN A 36 -14.66 -7.66 -4.51
CA ASN A 36 -14.64 -9.12 -4.53
C ASN A 36 -16.08 -9.64 -4.57
N VAL A 37 -16.43 -10.38 -5.62
CA VAL A 37 -17.78 -10.93 -5.84
C VAL A 37 -17.86 -12.43 -5.57
N SER A 38 -16.74 -13.03 -5.17
CA SER A 38 -16.61 -14.46 -4.85
C SER A 38 -16.26 -14.67 -3.39
N ASP A 39 -16.34 -15.92 -2.93
CA ASP A 39 -15.79 -16.34 -1.63
C ASP A 39 -14.28 -16.62 -1.68
N ASN A 40 -13.66 -16.50 -2.85
CA ASN A 40 -12.21 -16.62 -3.00
C ASN A 40 -11.52 -15.33 -2.54
N LYS A 41 -10.33 -15.50 -1.97
CA LYS A 41 -9.40 -14.42 -1.67
C LYS A 41 -8.78 -13.85 -2.95
N SER A 42 -8.58 -12.53 -2.99
CA SER A 42 -7.98 -11.85 -4.14
C SER A 42 -6.91 -10.85 -3.71
N VAL A 43 -5.67 -11.11 -4.09
CA VAL A 43 -4.56 -10.14 -3.99
C VAL A 43 -4.34 -9.50 -5.37
N ILE A 44 -4.70 -8.24 -5.49
CA ILE A 44 -4.64 -7.49 -6.74
C ILE A 44 -3.32 -6.73 -6.78
N LEU A 45 -2.47 -7.07 -7.75
CA LEU A 45 -1.24 -6.32 -8.04
C LEU A 45 -1.52 -5.22 -9.05
N PHE A 46 -0.73 -4.14 -9.02
CA PHE A 46 -0.76 -3.09 -10.03
C PHE A 46 0.49 -3.23 -10.91
N ASP A 47 0.31 -3.43 -12.23
CA ASP A 47 1.38 -3.86 -13.13
C ASP A 47 2.53 -2.85 -13.21
N GLN A 48 2.24 -1.58 -13.00
CA GLN A 48 3.22 -0.50 -12.99
C GLN A 48 4.35 -0.80 -12.00
N LEU A 49 5.51 -1.18 -12.55
CA LEU A 49 6.72 -1.41 -11.81
C LEU A 49 7.37 -0.06 -11.47
N ILE A 50 7.52 0.23 -10.18
CA ILE A 50 8.07 1.49 -9.70
C ILE A 50 9.54 1.31 -9.37
N SER A 51 10.41 2.00 -10.09
CA SER A 51 11.88 1.90 -9.93
C SER A 51 12.58 3.25 -9.74
N LYS A 52 11.86 4.36 -9.89
CA LYS A 52 12.39 5.73 -9.79
C LYS A 52 11.26 6.70 -9.42
N GLY A 53 11.64 7.90 -8.98
CA GLY A 53 10.70 8.96 -8.65
C GLY A 53 10.06 8.78 -7.27
N ILE A 54 9.12 9.68 -7.00
CA ILE A 54 8.27 9.64 -5.81
C ILE A 54 6.85 9.38 -6.28
N VAL A 55 6.24 8.32 -5.77
CA VAL A 55 4.95 7.82 -6.24
C VAL A 55 4.00 7.67 -5.06
N ARG A 56 2.78 8.17 -5.23
CA ARG A 56 1.68 8.01 -4.26
C ARG A 56 0.60 7.10 -4.83
N PHE A 57 0.25 6.08 -4.07
CA PHE A 57 -0.87 5.19 -4.32
C PHE A 57 -1.89 5.36 -3.19
N GLU A 58 -3.02 5.97 -3.48
CA GLU A 58 -4.08 6.29 -2.52
C GLU A 58 -5.35 5.51 -2.86
N VAL A 59 -5.85 4.76 -1.87
CA VAL A 59 -7.11 4.02 -1.95
C VAL A 59 -8.08 4.48 -0.88
N LEU A 60 -9.37 4.38 -1.17
CA LEU A 60 -10.48 4.53 -0.24
C LEU A 60 -10.99 3.14 0.15
N GLY A 61 -11.09 2.86 1.44
CA GLY A 61 -11.82 1.67 1.89
C GLY A 61 -13.32 1.86 1.63
N VAL A 62 -13.91 1.08 0.72
CA VAL A 62 -15.35 1.17 0.42
C VAL A 62 -16.12 0.24 1.35
N SER A 63 -15.70 -1.03 1.43
CA SER A 63 -16.26 -2.03 2.34
C SER A 63 -15.16 -2.96 2.81
N SER A 64 -14.86 -2.95 4.10
CA SER A 64 -14.00 -3.91 4.80
C SER A 64 -12.65 -4.21 4.10
N LEU A 65 -12.01 -3.19 3.52
CA LEU A 65 -10.69 -3.32 2.91
C LEU A 65 -9.69 -3.95 3.90
N CYS A 66 -9.12 -5.10 3.55
CA CYS A 66 -8.35 -5.91 4.49
C CYS A 66 -6.90 -5.41 4.66
N GLU A 67 -6.14 -5.37 3.56
CA GLU A 67 -4.72 -4.99 3.56
C GLU A 67 -4.29 -4.27 2.28
N VAL A 68 -3.23 -3.46 2.39
CA VAL A 68 -2.53 -2.82 1.28
C VAL A 68 -1.02 -2.94 1.46
N GLY A 69 -0.24 -2.80 0.39
CA GLY A 69 1.20 -2.95 0.51
C GLY A 69 2.01 -2.74 -0.77
N ILE A 70 3.29 -3.09 -0.67
CA ILE A 70 4.17 -3.27 -1.83
C ILE A 70 4.70 -4.70 -1.90
N ALA A 71 5.04 -5.13 -3.11
CA ALA A 71 5.56 -6.45 -3.40
C ALA A 71 6.82 -6.34 -4.26
N ASP A 72 7.79 -7.23 -4.01
CA ASP A 72 8.93 -7.44 -4.89
C ASP A 72 8.47 -7.79 -6.33
N GLU A 73 9.27 -7.41 -7.32
CA GLU A 73 8.92 -7.56 -8.73
C GLU A 73 8.64 -9.00 -9.18
N SER A 74 9.21 -9.99 -8.47
CA SER A 74 9.04 -11.41 -8.76
C SER A 74 7.73 -11.99 -8.26
N VAL A 75 6.99 -11.27 -7.40
CA VAL A 75 5.76 -11.79 -6.78
C VAL A 75 4.63 -11.88 -7.80
N ARG A 76 3.95 -13.03 -7.79
CA ARG A 76 2.69 -13.28 -8.50
C ARG A 76 1.75 -13.99 -7.54
N PHE A 77 0.45 -13.79 -7.73
CA PHE A 77 -0.59 -14.45 -6.96
C PHE A 77 -1.51 -15.25 -7.88
N GLY A 78 -1.78 -16.49 -7.51
CA GLY A 78 -2.83 -17.32 -8.08
C GLY A 78 -4.20 -17.04 -7.47
N ARG A 79 -5.24 -17.62 -8.07
CA ARG A 79 -6.61 -17.56 -7.55
C ARG A 79 -6.67 -18.09 -6.12
N ASN A 80 -7.35 -17.37 -5.23
CA ASN A 80 -7.53 -17.73 -3.80
C ASN A 80 -6.23 -17.79 -2.96
N GLU A 81 -5.09 -17.34 -3.52
CA GLU A 81 -3.86 -17.20 -2.74
C GLU A 81 -3.93 -15.94 -1.86
N GLN A 82 -3.39 -16.07 -0.66
CA GLN A 82 -3.30 -14.99 0.32
C GLN A 82 -1.84 -14.55 0.50
N PRO A 83 -1.58 -13.37 1.09
CA PRO A 83 -0.21 -12.88 1.28
C PRO A 83 0.74 -13.87 1.99
N GLU A 84 0.23 -14.77 2.84
CA GLU A 84 1.01 -15.82 3.51
C GLU A 84 1.56 -16.90 2.57
N ALA A 85 0.99 -17.07 1.37
CA ALA A 85 1.48 -18.05 0.40
C ALA A 85 2.81 -17.60 -0.24
N ILE A 86 3.12 -16.31 -0.17
CA ILE A 86 4.35 -15.74 -0.69
C ILE A 86 5.40 -15.69 0.42
N SER A 87 6.68 -15.86 0.04
CA SER A 87 7.78 -15.62 0.97
C SER A 87 7.63 -14.22 1.59
N ALA A 88 7.48 -14.18 2.91
CA ALA A 88 7.17 -12.96 3.64
C ALA A 88 8.25 -11.87 3.47
N GLU A 89 9.47 -12.24 3.10
CA GLU A 89 10.58 -11.31 2.78
C GLU A 89 10.35 -10.51 1.48
N LYS A 90 9.31 -10.83 0.71
CA LYS A 90 8.99 -10.18 -0.58
C LYS A 90 7.82 -9.21 -0.49
N LEU A 91 7.18 -9.05 0.66
CA LEU A 91 5.99 -8.21 0.83
C LEU A 91 6.16 -7.25 2.00
N VAL A 92 5.67 -6.03 1.84
CA VAL A 92 5.32 -5.18 2.99
C VAL A 92 3.81 -5.06 3.04
N ARG A 93 3.24 -5.29 4.22
CA ARG A 93 1.80 -5.37 4.48
C ARG A 93 1.40 -4.32 5.50
N PHE A 94 0.29 -3.64 5.23
CA PHE A 94 -0.41 -2.77 6.15
C PHE A 94 -1.87 -3.21 6.25
N MET A 95 -2.23 -3.77 7.40
CA MET A 95 -3.55 -4.34 7.70
C MET A 95 -4.44 -3.32 8.41
N HIS A 96 -5.74 -3.37 8.15
CA HIS A 96 -6.75 -2.43 8.65
C HIS A 96 -6.75 -2.24 10.18
N PHE A 97 -6.30 -3.22 10.97
CA PHE A 97 -6.09 -3.07 12.41
C PHE A 97 -4.92 -2.13 12.81
N GLY A 98 -4.27 -1.48 11.85
CA GLY A 98 -3.09 -0.67 12.08
C GLY A 98 -1.83 -1.53 12.22
N TRP A 99 -1.83 -2.76 11.68
CA TRP A 99 -0.73 -3.68 11.87
C TRP A 99 0.16 -3.73 10.64
N PHE A 100 1.47 -3.75 10.87
CA PHE A 100 2.47 -3.82 9.82
C PHE A 100 3.17 -5.17 9.84
N LYS A 101 3.53 -5.67 8.68
CA LYS A 101 4.32 -6.90 8.55
C LYS A 101 5.20 -6.86 7.31
N HIS A 102 6.40 -7.40 7.46
CA HIS A 102 7.26 -7.79 6.36
C HIS A 102 7.41 -9.30 6.42
N PHE A 103 8.41 -9.80 7.16
CA PHE A 103 8.47 -11.18 7.62
C PHE A 103 8.56 -11.30 9.14
N GLY A 104 8.16 -12.47 9.64
CA GLY A 104 8.02 -12.74 11.06
C GLY A 104 6.68 -12.27 11.63
N ASN A 105 6.74 -11.59 12.78
CA ASN A 105 5.55 -11.23 13.53
C ASN A 105 4.93 -9.91 13.06
N TRP A 106 3.64 -9.75 13.32
CA TRP A 106 2.95 -8.47 13.15
C TRP A 106 3.46 -7.44 14.16
N VAL A 107 3.71 -6.23 13.68
CA VAL A 107 4.04 -5.05 14.47
C VAL A 107 2.75 -4.28 14.72
N LYS A 108 2.31 -4.21 15.98
CA LYS A 108 0.91 -3.85 16.33
C LYS A 108 0.71 -2.54 17.11
N LYS A 109 1.76 -1.95 17.71
CA LYS A 109 1.61 -0.89 18.73
C LYS A 109 1.76 0.53 18.16
N ASN A 110 0.85 1.43 18.56
CA ASN A 110 0.90 2.88 18.31
C ASN A 110 0.75 3.33 16.84
N TYR A 111 0.07 2.52 16.03
CA TYR A 111 -0.26 2.87 14.64
C TYR A 111 -1.76 3.05 14.49
N LYS A 112 -2.14 3.96 13.60
CA LYS A 112 -3.55 4.30 13.37
C LYS A 112 -4.18 3.23 12.46
N PRO A 113 -5.23 2.52 12.91
CA PRO A 113 -5.99 1.63 12.04
C PRO A 113 -6.72 2.43 10.95
N PHE A 114 -7.23 1.73 9.94
CA PHE A 114 -8.13 2.30 8.95
C PHE A 114 -9.39 1.45 8.81
N LYS A 115 -10.48 2.07 8.38
CA LYS A 115 -11.79 1.43 8.19
C LYS A 115 -12.46 1.94 6.93
N ASN A 116 -13.71 1.53 6.71
CA ASN A 116 -14.53 2.08 5.62
C ASN A 116 -14.52 3.61 5.69
N THR A 117 -14.53 4.22 4.51
CA THR A 117 -14.44 5.66 4.25
C THR A 117 -13.09 6.32 4.53
N ASP A 118 -12.12 5.63 5.13
CA ASP A 118 -10.78 6.15 5.30
C ASP A 118 -9.98 6.07 3.99
N ARG A 119 -9.14 7.09 3.76
CA ARG A 119 -8.12 7.09 2.71
C ARG A 119 -6.82 6.51 3.26
N VAL A 120 -6.27 5.53 2.56
CA VAL A 120 -4.96 4.96 2.84
C VAL A 120 -4.02 5.31 1.71
N THR A 121 -2.94 6.03 2.01
CA THR A 121 -1.90 6.35 1.02
C THR A 121 -0.61 5.63 1.34
N LEU A 122 0.02 5.08 0.30
CA LEU A 122 1.40 4.62 0.30
C LEU A 122 2.23 5.60 -0.52
N GLU A 123 3.23 6.21 0.10
CA GLU A 123 4.20 7.08 -0.59
C GLU A 123 5.53 6.35 -0.69
N LEU A 124 5.91 6.01 -1.92
CA LEU A 124 7.16 5.37 -2.24
C LEU A 124 8.13 6.40 -2.80
N ASN A 125 9.27 6.59 -2.14
CA ASN A 125 10.35 7.45 -2.62
C ASN A 125 11.52 6.55 -3.08
N MET A 126 11.65 6.40 -4.39
CA MET A 126 12.70 5.60 -5.03
C MET A 126 13.96 6.42 -5.32
N ASP A 127 13.89 7.75 -5.22
CA ASP A 127 15.02 8.66 -5.44
C ASP A 127 15.82 8.91 -4.15
N SER A 128 15.26 8.60 -2.98
CA SER A 128 15.96 8.70 -1.70
C SER A 128 17.01 7.60 -1.52
N ASN A 129 18.03 7.90 -0.72
CA ASN A 129 19.04 6.93 -0.30
C ASN A 129 19.16 6.93 1.24
N PRO A 130 18.63 5.90 1.93
CA PRO A 130 17.98 4.71 1.38
C PRO A 130 16.58 4.98 0.81
N ARG A 131 16.13 4.18 -0.16
CA ARG A 131 14.76 4.21 -0.70
C ARG A 131 13.74 3.95 0.41
N THR A 132 12.63 4.68 0.40
CA THR A 132 11.67 4.66 1.51
C THR A 132 10.24 4.40 1.08
N LEU A 133 9.45 3.79 1.97
CA LEU A 133 7.99 3.69 1.86
C LEU A 133 7.36 4.22 3.16
N SER A 134 6.44 5.16 3.02
CA SER A 134 5.68 5.76 4.13
C SER A 134 4.19 5.53 3.93
N PHE A 135 3.43 5.50 5.03
CA PHE A 135 2.00 5.19 5.03
C PHE A 135 1.22 6.34 5.65
N PHE A 136 0.01 6.58 5.16
CA PHE A 136 -0.87 7.62 5.69
C PHE A 136 -2.29 7.07 5.84
N VAL A 137 -2.99 7.54 6.87
CA VAL A 137 -4.44 7.33 7.04
C VAL A 137 -5.13 8.68 7.22
N ASN A 138 -5.95 9.05 6.23
CA ASN A 138 -6.56 10.38 6.10
C ASN A 138 -5.54 11.51 6.19
N ASP A 139 -4.48 11.43 5.36
CA ASP A 139 -3.37 12.40 5.28
C ASP A 139 -2.48 12.49 6.53
N GLU A 140 -2.76 11.72 7.57
CA GLU A 140 -1.89 11.60 8.75
C GLU A 140 -0.85 10.48 8.53
N GLU A 141 0.44 10.85 8.53
CA GLU A 141 1.56 9.93 8.40
C GLU A 141 1.62 8.95 9.59
N GLN A 142 1.82 7.67 9.28
CA GLN A 142 2.02 6.62 10.28
C GLN A 142 3.40 6.75 10.92
N LYS A 143 3.49 6.36 12.19
CA LYS A 143 4.76 6.37 12.94
C LYS A 143 5.69 5.21 12.58
N LEU A 144 5.53 4.60 11.41
CA LEU A 144 6.40 3.56 10.87
C LEU A 144 6.61 3.83 9.39
N TYR A 145 7.86 3.76 8.96
CA TYR A 145 8.24 3.81 7.55
C TYR A 145 9.29 2.74 7.26
N VAL A 146 9.33 2.31 6.01
CA VAL A 146 10.26 1.29 5.53
C VAL A 146 11.44 1.94 4.85
N VAL A 147 12.63 1.37 5.02
CA VAL A 147 13.86 1.77 4.34
C VAL A 147 14.51 0.59 3.64
N ASN A 148 15.40 0.90 2.68
CA ASN A 148 16.08 -0.07 1.82
C ASN A 148 15.10 -0.90 0.98
N VAL A 149 13.99 -0.28 0.54
CA VAL A 149 13.08 -0.90 -0.43
C VAL A 149 13.89 -1.40 -1.65
N PRO A 150 13.56 -2.55 -2.26
CA PRO A 150 14.26 -3.06 -3.45
C PRO A 150 14.31 -2.04 -4.60
N PRO A 151 15.19 -2.22 -5.61
CA PRO A 151 15.30 -1.31 -6.75
C PRO A 151 14.01 -1.15 -7.57
N ALA A 152 13.10 -2.14 -7.51
CA ALA A 152 11.81 -2.08 -8.18
C ALA A 152 10.74 -2.85 -7.39
N VAL A 153 9.54 -2.28 -7.27
CA VAL A 153 8.39 -2.90 -6.56
C VAL A 153 7.06 -2.56 -7.23
N ARG A 154 6.02 -3.32 -6.90
CA ARG A 154 4.63 -3.05 -7.29
C ARG A 154 3.76 -2.77 -6.06
N PHE A 155 2.71 -1.96 -6.23
CA PHE A 155 1.66 -1.86 -5.22
C PHE A 155 0.71 -3.05 -5.30
N TRP A 156 0.09 -3.40 -4.17
CA TRP A 156 -0.98 -4.39 -4.13
C TRP A 156 -2.04 -4.05 -3.08
N VAL A 157 -3.21 -4.65 -3.27
CA VAL A 157 -4.37 -4.58 -2.36
C VAL A 157 -4.95 -5.98 -2.17
N PHE A 158 -5.39 -6.30 -0.96
CA PHE A 158 -5.99 -7.60 -0.64
C PHE A 158 -7.44 -7.48 -0.19
N LEU A 159 -8.28 -8.27 -0.86
CA LEU A 159 -9.68 -8.51 -0.55
C LEU A 159 -9.80 -9.95 -0.04
N CYS A 160 -10.02 -10.10 1.26
CA CYS A 160 -10.06 -11.38 1.97
C CYS A 160 -11.41 -12.07 1.85
N GLY A 161 -12.49 -11.30 1.76
CA GLY A 161 -13.87 -11.81 1.79
C GLY A 161 -14.72 -11.26 0.66
N LYS A 162 -15.84 -11.93 0.43
CA LYS A 162 -16.87 -11.48 -0.51
C LYS A 162 -17.43 -10.12 -0.08
N PHE A 163 -17.73 -9.28 -1.06
CA PHE A 163 -18.21 -7.90 -0.92
C PHE A 163 -17.22 -6.91 -0.30
N GLU A 164 -15.99 -7.34 0.02
CA GLU A 164 -14.92 -6.41 0.34
C GLU A 164 -14.58 -5.60 -0.92
N SER A 165 -14.35 -4.31 -0.74
CA SER A 165 -14.10 -3.39 -1.85
C SER A 165 -13.27 -2.18 -1.45
N PHE A 166 -12.56 -1.66 -2.44
CA PHE A 166 -11.83 -0.40 -2.35
C PHE A 166 -11.99 0.39 -3.65
N LYS A 167 -11.66 1.68 -3.58
CA LYS A 167 -11.59 2.55 -4.75
C LYS A 167 -10.23 3.19 -4.85
N ILE A 168 -9.62 3.21 -6.03
CA ILE A 168 -8.40 4.00 -6.26
C ILE A 168 -8.80 5.47 -6.36
N LEU A 169 -8.19 6.30 -5.53
CA LEU A 169 -8.37 7.76 -5.60
C LEU A 169 -7.25 8.39 -6.41
N LYS A 170 -6.00 7.99 -6.13
CA LYS A 170 -4.81 8.52 -6.79
C LYS A 170 -3.81 7.40 -7.03
N PHE A 171 -3.22 7.44 -8.20
CA PHE A 171 -2.00 6.70 -8.50
C PHE A 171 -1.15 7.61 -9.37
N GLU A 172 -0.19 8.29 -8.77
CA GLU A 172 0.47 9.42 -9.41
C GLU A 172 1.93 9.56 -8.98
N SER A 173 2.72 10.20 -9.85
CA SER A 173 4.05 10.67 -9.49
C SER A 173 3.96 12.07 -8.89
N VAL A 174 4.82 12.39 -7.92
CA VAL A 174 4.90 13.72 -7.30
C VAL A 174 6.30 14.30 -7.38
N SER A 175 6.42 15.62 -7.24
CA SER A 175 7.70 16.35 -7.37
C SER A 175 8.57 16.28 -6.12
N SER A 176 7.95 16.20 -4.94
CA SER A 176 8.60 16.18 -3.64
C SER A 176 7.88 15.21 -2.70
N PRO A 177 8.59 14.59 -1.73
CA PRO A 177 7.95 13.74 -0.74
C PRO A 177 7.09 14.61 0.19
N VAL A 178 5.98 14.04 0.64
CA VAL A 178 5.17 14.63 1.73
C VAL A 178 5.56 14.00 3.06
N ALA A 179 6.02 12.75 3.05
CA ALA A 179 6.50 12.06 4.23
C ALA A 179 7.67 12.83 4.86
N ASN A 180 7.54 13.10 6.16
CA ASN A 180 8.60 13.72 6.95
C ASN A 180 9.52 12.65 7.54
N ASN A 181 9.01 11.45 7.84
CA ASN A 181 9.74 10.37 8.52
C ASN A 181 10.43 10.87 9.80
N GLY A 182 9.66 11.56 10.65
CA GLY A 182 10.18 12.27 11.82
C GLY A 182 10.91 11.39 12.84
N PHE A 183 11.65 12.02 13.76
CA PHE A 183 12.52 11.35 14.74
C PHE A 183 11.82 10.28 15.61
N LEU A 184 10.52 10.46 15.87
CA LEU A 184 9.72 9.51 16.66
C LEU A 184 9.13 8.37 15.81
N SER A 185 9.31 8.40 14.50
CA SER A 185 8.86 7.34 13.60
C SER A 185 9.83 6.16 13.64
N ARG A 186 9.26 4.97 13.75
CA ARG A 186 9.99 3.72 13.70
C ARG A 186 10.49 3.46 12.27
N LYS A 187 11.81 3.33 12.13
CA LYS A 187 12.47 2.92 10.90
C LYS A 187 12.53 1.39 10.82
N CYS A 188 11.89 0.81 9.81
CA CYS A 188 11.87 -0.63 9.56
C CYS A 188 12.64 -0.97 8.28
N LYS A 189 13.62 -1.88 8.34
CA LYS A 189 14.44 -2.23 7.17
C LYS A 189 13.80 -3.38 6.39
N TRP A 190 13.67 -3.22 5.06
CA TRP A 190 13.36 -4.35 4.17
C TRP A 190 14.45 -5.42 4.26
N GLY A 191 14.07 -6.69 4.26
CA GLY A 191 14.97 -7.83 4.47
C GLY A 191 15.32 -8.09 5.94
N ASN A 192 14.76 -7.32 6.88
CA ASN A 192 14.87 -7.59 8.31
C ASN A 192 13.52 -7.93 8.96
N ARG A 193 13.55 -8.74 10.01
CA ARG A 193 12.40 -8.97 10.88
C ARG A 193 12.06 -7.66 11.61
N TRP A 194 10.78 -7.37 11.74
CA TRP A 194 10.31 -6.22 12.51
C TRP A 194 9.73 -6.71 13.86
N GLU A 195 10.01 -5.97 14.93
CA GLU A 195 9.68 -6.36 16.32
C GLU A 195 8.94 -5.27 17.09
#